data_AF-A0A1F3Y4J0-F1
#
_entry.id   AF-A0A1F3Y4J0-F1
#
_cell.length_a   1.000
_cell.length_b   1.000
_cell.length_c   1.000
_cell.angle_alpha   90.00
_cell.angle_beta   90.00
_cell.angle_gamma   90.00
#
_symmetry.space_group_name_H-M   'P 1'
#
loop_
_entity.id
_entity.type
_entity.pdbx_description
1 polymer ?
#
loop_
_entity_poly.entity_id
_entity_poly.type
_entity_poly.pdbx_seq_one_letter_code
_entity_poly.pdbx_strand_id
1 'polypeptide(L)'
;MLFLGHLGIGYKLSAPFNKGLNLWWLFLGMLLPDLIDKPLYYAVLLLSGRGHTGIISCTHVFGHTGLLLLFLVALAFVFRSKPLAAVVLGMVTHLLIDNLYEHFFYPGASSSFLALVFPLKGWRFADMPFESPREHLASAAFNPYVVAGEIAGAFLLLWDFVIKKKLERKRRLRHH
;
A
#
# COMPACT_ATOMS: atom_id res chain seq x y z
N MET A 1 -1.68 1.68 9.58
CA MET A 1 -1.96 1.00 8.30
C MET A 1 -3.11 1.74 7.63
N LEU A 2 -2.94 2.17 6.37
CA LEU A 2 -3.94 2.89 5.57
C LEU A 2 -4.64 1.91 4.61
N PHE A 3 -5.36 0.92 5.09
CA PHE A 3 -5.91 -0.17 4.26
C PHE A 3 -6.89 0.33 3.19
N LEU A 4 -7.99 0.97 3.59
CA LEU A 4 -8.96 1.56 2.65
C LEU A 4 -8.39 2.80 1.98
N GLY A 5 -7.50 3.54 2.68
CA GLY A 5 -6.73 4.63 2.10
C GLY A 5 -5.98 4.19 0.83
N HIS A 6 -5.17 3.14 0.93
CA HIS A 6 -4.44 2.55 -0.19
C HIS A 6 -5.36 2.05 -1.31
N LEU A 7 -6.43 1.33 -0.96
CA LEU A 7 -7.35 0.82 -1.97
C LEU A 7 -8.12 1.93 -2.69
N GLY A 8 -8.72 2.87 -1.95
CA GLY A 8 -9.57 3.91 -2.53
C GLY A 8 -8.79 5.01 -3.22
N ILE A 9 -7.80 5.60 -2.53
CA ILE A 9 -6.97 6.66 -3.09
C ILE A 9 -6.09 6.07 -4.19
N GLY A 10 -5.47 4.90 -3.95
CA GLY A 10 -4.63 4.22 -4.94
C GLY A 10 -5.42 3.84 -6.19
N TYR A 11 -6.64 3.31 -6.05
CA TYR A 11 -7.51 3.07 -7.20
C TYR A 11 -7.78 4.33 -8.01
N LYS A 12 -8.06 5.45 -7.35
CA LYS A 12 -8.30 6.72 -8.03
C LYS A 12 -7.06 7.23 -8.76
N LEU A 13 -5.89 7.15 -8.13
CA LEU A 13 -4.60 7.51 -8.73
C LEU A 13 -4.25 6.62 -9.93
N SER A 14 -4.60 5.34 -9.86
CA SER A 14 -4.37 4.37 -10.95
C SER A 14 -5.32 4.53 -12.14
N ALA A 15 -6.42 5.28 -11.99
CA ALA A 15 -7.49 5.36 -12.98
C ALA A 15 -7.05 5.72 -14.42
N PRO A 16 -6.08 6.63 -14.64
CA PRO A 16 -5.59 6.92 -15.99
C PRO A 16 -4.86 5.74 -16.65
N PHE A 17 -4.33 4.82 -15.84
CA PHE A 17 -3.42 3.75 -16.28
C PHE A 17 -4.04 2.36 -16.16
N ASN A 18 -5.18 2.20 -15.49
CA ASN A 18 -5.77 0.89 -15.20
C ASN A 18 -6.71 0.34 -16.28
N LYS A 19 -6.84 1.04 -17.43
CA LYS A 19 -7.74 0.61 -18.52
C LYS A 19 -7.34 -0.77 -19.05
N GLY A 20 -8.27 -1.73 -18.97
CA GLY A 20 -8.05 -3.10 -19.45
C GLY A 20 -7.22 -3.98 -18.51
N LEU A 21 -6.87 -3.48 -17.32
CA LEU A 21 -6.28 -4.26 -16.25
C LEU A 21 -7.39 -4.86 -15.37
N ASN A 22 -7.13 -6.02 -14.80
CA ASN A 22 -8.05 -6.67 -13.89
C ASN A 22 -7.93 -6.05 -12.49
N LEU A 23 -9.05 -5.61 -11.93
CA LEU A 23 -9.10 -4.90 -10.65
C LEU A 23 -8.66 -5.75 -9.46
N TRP A 24 -8.88 -7.06 -9.49
CA TRP A 24 -8.45 -7.95 -8.41
C TRP A 24 -6.93 -7.92 -8.22
N TRP A 25 -6.20 -8.06 -9.33
CA TRP A 25 -4.74 -8.01 -9.33
C TRP A 25 -4.20 -6.61 -8.99
N LEU A 26 -4.93 -5.57 -9.41
CA LEU A 26 -4.61 -4.19 -9.04
C LEU A 26 -4.72 -3.96 -7.53
N PHE A 27 -5.83 -4.38 -6.91
CA PHE A 27 -6.02 -4.28 -5.46
C PHE A 27 -5.04 -5.16 -4.68
N LEU A 28 -4.72 -6.35 -5.20
CA LEU A 28 -3.67 -7.17 -4.61
C LEU A 28 -2.35 -6.40 -4.58
N GLY A 29 -1.96 -5.76 -5.68
CA GLY A 29 -0.77 -4.90 -5.74
C GLY A 29 -0.80 -3.76 -4.73
N MET A 30 -1.95 -3.12 -4.54
CA MET A 30 -2.14 -2.04 -3.55
C MET A 30 -2.02 -2.49 -2.10
N LEU A 31 -2.03 -3.79 -1.83
CA LEU A 31 -1.90 -4.34 -0.48
C LEU A 31 -0.63 -5.19 -0.33
N LEU A 32 0.02 -5.53 -1.43
CA LEU A 32 1.11 -6.50 -1.48
C LEU A 32 2.30 -6.13 -0.56
N PRO A 33 2.82 -4.88 -0.59
CA PRO A 33 3.95 -4.50 0.28
C PRO A 33 3.65 -4.78 1.76
N ASP A 34 2.47 -4.32 2.18
CA ASP A 34 1.93 -4.45 3.52
C ASP A 34 1.64 -5.91 3.94
N LEU A 35 1.16 -6.74 3.00
CA LEU A 35 0.92 -8.17 3.20
C LEU A 35 2.20 -8.98 3.32
N ILE A 36 3.33 -8.46 2.81
CA ILE A 36 4.64 -9.08 2.98
C ILE A 36 5.25 -8.64 4.30
N ASP A 37 5.33 -7.33 4.53
CA ASP A 37 6.19 -6.78 5.57
C ASP A 37 5.62 -6.93 6.98
N LYS A 38 4.30 -6.81 7.14
CA LYS A 38 3.69 -6.89 8.48
C LYS A 38 3.74 -8.30 9.05
N PRO A 39 3.32 -9.35 8.31
CA PRO A 39 3.48 -10.72 8.80
C PRO A 39 4.94 -11.05 9.09
N LEU A 40 5.86 -10.59 8.24
CA LEU A 40 7.29 -10.82 8.42
C LEU A 40 7.81 -10.16 9.71
N TYR A 41 7.49 -8.88 9.94
CA TYR A 41 7.87 -8.15 11.16
C TYR A 41 7.33 -8.84 12.41
N TYR A 42 6.05 -9.21 12.43
CA TYR A 42 5.45 -9.84 13.61
C TYR A 42 5.91 -11.28 13.83
N ALA A 43 6.25 -12.02 12.77
CA ALA A 43 6.87 -13.32 12.91
C ALA A 43 8.25 -13.22 13.59
N VAL A 44 9.07 -12.23 13.20
CA VAL A 44 10.36 -11.97 13.85
C VAL A 44 10.18 -11.56 15.31
N LEU A 45 9.24 -10.66 15.61
CA LEU A 45 8.90 -10.26 16.97
C LEU A 45 8.50 -11.47 17.83
N LEU A 46 7.64 -12.35 17.32
CA LEU A 46 7.19 -13.56 18.02
C LEU A 46 8.36 -14.52 18.29
N LEU A 47 9.22 -14.75 17.31
CA LEU A 47 10.32 -15.72 17.41
C LEU A 47 11.49 -15.21 18.25
N SER A 48 11.77 -13.91 18.20
CA SER A 48 12.97 -13.32 18.81
C SER A 48 12.69 -12.59 20.12
N GLY A 49 11.41 -12.37 20.47
CA GLY A 49 10.99 -11.54 21.60
C GLY A 49 11.33 -10.03 21.44
N ARG A 50 11.86 -9.63 20.28
CA ARG A 50 12.23 -8.25 19.93
C ARG A 50 11.88 -8.00 18.47
N GLY A 51 11.12 -6.93 18.19
CA GLY A 51 10.65 -6.60 16.84
C GLY A 51 11.69 -5.93 15.95
N HIS A 52 12.85 -5.55 16.50
CA HIS A 52 13.82 -4.67 15.87
C HIS A 52 15.20 -5.34 15.78
N THR A 53 15.31 -6.47 15.08
CA THR A 53 16.57 -7.20 14.96
C THR A 53 17.07 -7.24 13.52
N GLY A 54 18.25 -6.66 13.30
CA GLY A 54 18.97 -6.74 12.02
C GLY A 54 18.24 -6.03 10.86
N ILE A 55 17.92 -6.79 9.82
CA ILE A 55 17.33 -6.30 8.56
C ILE A 55 15.81 -6.10 8.69
N ILE A 56 15.15 -6.77 9.65
CA ILE A 56 13.71 -6.63 9.87
C ILE A 56 13.53 -5.76 11.12
N SER A 57 13.47 -4.45 10.91
CA SER A 57 13.48 -3.45 11.99
C SER A 57 12.23 -2.57 12.07
N CYS A 58 11.37 -2.64 11.04
CA CYS A 58 10.08 -1.95 11.00
C CYS A 58 9.11 -2.68 10.06
N THR A 59 7.95 -2.09 9.84
CA THR A 59 6.92 -2.61 8.93
C THR A 59 7.09 -2.17 7.47
N HIS A 60 8.19 -1.49 7.15
CA HIS A 60 8.61 -1.15 5.79
C HIS A 60 9.98 -1.77 5.52
N VAL A 61 9.98 -3.03 5.07
CA VAL A 61 11.16 -3.84 4.81
C VAL A 61 11.17 -4.28 3.35
N PHE A 62 11.19 -5.58 3.06
CA PHE A 62 11.34 -6.12 1.71
C PHE A 62 10.22 -5.73 0.75
N GLY A 63 8.97 -5.80 1.21
CA GLY A 63 7.75 -5.46 0.50
C GLY A 63 7.73 -4.02 0.01
N HIS A 64 8.36 -3.10 0.75
CA HIS A 64 8.44 -1.69 0.40
C HIS A 64 9.68 -1.31 -0.42
N THR A 65 10.47 -2.29 -0.87
CA THR A 65 11.68 -2.00 -1.65
C THR A 65 11.39 -1.67 -3.11
N GLY A 66 12.15 -0.71 -3.65
CA GLY A 66 12.21 -0.46 -5.08
C GLY A 66 12.75 -1.66 -5.86
N LEU A 67 13.60 -2.48 -5.25
CA LEU A 67 14.09 -3.73 -5.84
C LEU A 67 12.96 -4.73 -6.12
N LEU A 68 12.05 -4.96 -5.15
CA LEU A 68 10.89 -5.83 -5.38
C LEU A 68 10.00 -5.27 -6.50
N LEU A 69 9.77 -3.95 -6.51
CA LEU A 69 9.02 -3.30 -7.58
C LEU A 69 9.69 -3.51 -8.95
N LEU A 70 11.00 -3.25 -9.06
CA LEU A 70 11.76 -3.43 -10.30
C LEU A 70 11.74 -4.88 -10.78
N PHE A 71 11.83 -5.84 -9.85
CA PHE A 71 11.69 -7.26 -10.16
C PHE A 71 10.31 -7.57 -10.74
N LEU A 72 9.22 -7.11 -10.11
CA LEU A 72 7.86 -7.32 -10.61
C LEU A 72 7.63 -6.62 -11.97
N VAL A 73 8.21 -5.43 -12.19
CA VAL A 73 8.20 -4.76 -13.49
C VAL A 73 8.90 -5.61 -14.54
N ALA A 74 10.08 -6.14 -14.24
CA ALA A 74 10.83 -7.02 -15.14
C ALA A 74 10.02 -8.28 -15.47
N LEU A 75 9.40 -8.94 -14.49
CA LEU A 75 8.53 -10.09 -14.72
C LEU A 75 7.32 -9.72 -15.59
N ALA A 76 6.65 -8.60 -15.30
CA ALA A 76 5.51 -8.13 -16.09
C ALA A 76 5.89 -7.90 -17.55
N PHE A 77 7.07 -7.34 -17.80
CA PHE A 77 7.60 -7.09 -19.13
C PHE A 77 8.00 -8.38 -19.85
N VAL A 78 8.81 -9.24 -19.22
CA VAL A 78 9.29 -10.52 -19.78
C VAL A 78 8.12 -11.43 -20.15
N PHE A 79 7.13 -11.55 -19.28
CA PHE A 79 5.97 -12.41 -19.51
C PHE A 79 4.81 -11.71 -20.25
N ARG A 80 4.94 -10.40 -20.54
CA ARG A 80 3.86 -9.56 -21.10
C ARG A 80 2.52 -9.75 -20.38
N SER A 81 2.56 -9.87 -19.06
CA SER A 81 1.43 -10.31 -18.23
C SER A 81 0.63 -9.12 -17.73
N LYS A 82 -0.63 -9.00 -18.19
CA LYS A 82 -1.58 -7.99 -17.69
C LYS A 82 -1.86 -8.10 -16.19
N PRO A 83 -2.02 -9.32 -15.60
CA PRO A 83 -2.09 -9.47 -14.15
C PRO A 83 -0.89 -8.88 -13.41
N LEU A 84 0.34 -9.18 -13.86
CA LEU A 84 1.55 -8.63 -13.22
C LEU A 84 1.63 -7.12 -13.40
N ALA A 85 1.26 -6.58 -14.57
CA ALA A 85 1.18 -5.13 -14.78
C ALA A 85 0.16 -4.45 -13.83
N ALA A 86 -0.95 -5.12 -13.53
CA ALA A 86 -1.93 -4.63 -12.55
C ALA A 86 -1.35 -4.64 -11.12
N VAL A 87 -0.67 -5.72 -10.72
CA VAL A 87 0.02 -5.79 -9.42
C VAL A 87 1.07 -4.69 -9.30
N VAL A 88 1.90 -4.49 -10.33
CA VAL A 88 2.90 -3.43 -10.40
C VAL A 88 2.25 -2.06 -10.22
N LEU A 89 1.21 -1.74 -10.98
CA LEU A 89 0.53 -0.46 -10.87
C LEU A 89 -0.06 -0.23 -9.47
N GLY A 90 -0.65 -1.27 -8.87
CA GLY A 90 -1.16 -1.21 -7.50
C GLY A 90 -0.04 -0.96 -6.49
N MET A 91 1.07 -1.68 -6.61
CA MET A 91 2.24 -1.53 -5.76
C MET A 91 2.85 -0.13 -5.87
N VAL A 92 2.96 0.42 -7.09
CA VAL A 92 3.41 1.81 -7.30
C VAL A 92 2.53 2.79 -6.53
N THR A 93 1.20 2.65 -6.60
CA THR A 93 0.30 3.54 -5.86
C THR A 93 0.44 3.39 -4.35
N HIS A 94 0.70 2.18 -3.84
CA HIS A 94 0.97 1.94 -2.43
C HIS A 94 2.24 2.69 -1.97
N LEU A 95 3.37 2.41 -2.62
CA LEU A 95 4.65 3.05 -2.30
C LEU A 95 4.57 4.58 -2.39
N LEU A 96 3.86 5.10 -3.38
CA LEU A 96 3.66 6.54 -3.54
C LEU A 96 2.85 7.12 -2.37
N ILE A 97 1.73 6.50 -2.00
CA ILE A 97 0.88 6.98 -0.91
C ILE A 97 1.65 6.97 0.41
N ASP A 98 2.37 5.90 0.73
CA ASP A 98 3.16 5.83 1.95
C ASP A 98 4.26 6.90 1.99
N ASN A 99 5.01 7.08 0.89
CA ASN A 99 6.05 8.09 0.84
C ASN A 99 5.49 9.52 0.98
N LEU A 100 4.36 9.83 0.31
CA LEU A 100 3.72 11.14 0.44
C LEU A 100 3.18 11.33 1.86
N TYR A 101 2.57 10.29 2.43
CA TYR A 101 2.01 10.33 3.77
C TYR A 101 3.10 10.60 4.81
N GLU A 102 4.22 9.86 4.78
CA GLU A 102 5.35 10.12 5.68
C GLU A 102 5.92 11.52 5.46
N HIS A 103 6.14 11.93 4.20
CA HIS A 103 6.73 13.23 3.90
C HIS A 103 5.91 14.41 4.43
N PHE A 104 4.59 14.38 4.29
CA PHE A 104 3.73 15.49 4.69
C PHE A 104 3.27 15.45 6.15
N PHE A 105 3.08 14.26 6.73
CA PHE A 105 2.46 14.13 8.06
C PHE A 105 3.42 13.66 9.13
N TYR A 106 4.60 13.18 8.74
CA TYR A 106 5.66 12.73 9.64
C TYR A 106 7.04 13.25 9.20
N PRO A 107 7.25 14.57 9.17
CA PRO A 107 8.54 15.14 8.78
C PRO A 107 9.66 14.61 9.68
N GLY A 108 10.65 13.95 9.07
CA GLY A 108 11.75 13.27 9.76
C GLY A 108 11.61 11.74 9.84
N ALA A 109 10.42 11.19 9.61
CA ALA A 109 10.25 9.78 9.31
C ALA A 109 10.62 9.54 7.84
N SER A 110 11.58 8.66 7.61
CA SER A 110 12.04 8.31 6.25
C SER A 110 11.96 6.80 6.02
N SER A 111 11.05 6.09 6.69
CA SER A 111 11.09 4.64 6.71
C SER A 111 10.66 4.05 5.36
N SER A 112 9.58 4.57 4.77
CA SER A 112 9.08 4.17 3.46
C SER A 112 10.04 4.61 2.36
N PHE A 113 10.65 5.80 2.49
CA PHE A 113 11.65 6.27 1.54
C PHE A 113 12.94 5.44 1.60
N LEU A 114 13.45 5.17 2.80
CA LEU A 114 14.65 4.37 3.01
C LEU A 114 14.44 2.93 2.51
N ALA A 115 13.26 2.35 2.75
CA ALA A 115 12.89 1.05 2.19
C ALA A 115 12.87 1.09 0.65
N LEU A 116 12.25 2.11 0.05
CA LEU A 116 12.16 2.26 -1.40
C LEU A 116 13.53 2.28 -2.08
N VAL A 117 14.50 2.99 -1.49
CA VAL A 117 15.86 3.12 -2.06
C VAL A 117 16.82 2.05 -1.58
N PHE A 118 16.40 1.09 -0.76
CA PHE A 118 17.25 0.00 -0.31
C PHE A 118 17.78 -0.81 -1.52
N PRO A 119 19.08 -1.18 -1.56
CA PRO A 119 20.14 -0.96 -0.56
C PRO A 119 21.01 0.29 -0.79
N LEU A 120 20.61 1.22 -1.67
CA LEU A 120 21.45 2.34 -2.11
C LEU A 120 21.80 3.33 -1.00
N LYS A 121 20.93 3.51 0.01
CA LYS A 121 21.17 4.41 1.16
C LYS A 121 21.69 3.69 2.41
N GLY A 122 21.87 2.37 2.35
CA GLY A 122 22.37 1.58 3.48
C GLY A 122 21.78 0.17 3.52
N TRP A 123 22.32 -0.62 4.45
CA TRP A 123 21.97 -2.04 4.65
C TRP A 123 20.96 -2.25 5.78
N ARG A 124 20.38 -1.17 6.30
CA ARG A 124 19.43 -1.19 7.41
C ARG A 124 18.17 -0.44 7.00
N PHE A 125 17.03 -0.97 7.42
CA PHE A 125 15.75 -0.25 7.35
C PHE A 125 15.62 0.65 8.58
N ALA A 126 14.60 1.52 8.60
CA ALA A 126 14.35 2.36 9.76
C ALA A 126 13.92 1.48 10.95
N ASP A 127 14.16 1.94 12.16
CA ASP A 127 13.69 1.27 13.37
C ASP A 127 12.29 1.81 13.72
N MET A 128 11.29 0.94 13.83
CA MET A 128 9.99 1.27 14.43
C MET A 128 9.69 0.31 15.57
N PRO A 129 9.68 0.78 16.83
CA PRO A 129 9.55 -0.10 17.98
C PRO A 129 8.08 -0.38 18.29
N PHE A 130 7.36 -1.08 17.40
CA PHE A 130 6.06 -1.64 17.78
C PHE A 130 6.29 -2.92 18.56
N GLU A 131 5.84 -2.96 19.82
CA GLU A 131 5.97 -4.12 20.71
C GLU A 131 4.84 -5.13 20.54
N SER A 132 3.75 -4.75 19.85
CA SER A 132 2.66 -5.68 19.54
C SER A 132 1.81 -5.24 18.34
N PRO A 133 1.08 -6.17 17.69
CA PRO A 133 0.08 -5.82 16.68
C PRO A 133 -1.00 -4.87 17.21
N ARG A 134 -1.36 -5.02 18.49
CA ARG A 134 -2.37 -4.17 19.14
C ARG A 134 -1.90 -2.73 19.24
N GLU A 135 -0.66 -2.51 19.61
CA GLU A 135 -0.07 -1.18 19.69
C GLU A 135 -0.02 -0.51 18.32
N HIS A 136 0.40 -1.23 17.28
CA HIS A 136 0.39 -0.69 15.91
C HIS A 136 -1.04 -0.38 15.43
N LEU A 137 -2.02 -1.25 15.73
CA LEU A 137 -3.41 -0.95 15.39
C LEU A 137 -3.95 0.25 16.18
N ALA A 138 -3.59 0.39 17.46
CA ALA A 138 -3.98 1.53 18.27
C ALA A 138 -3.34 2.83 17.75
N SER A 139 -2.06 2.82 17.41
CA SER A 139 -1.38 3.99 16.84
C SER A 139 -2.02 4.42 15.51
N ALA A 140 -2.45 3.47 14.68
CA ALA A 140 -3.20 3.74 13.47
C ALA A 140 -4.61 4.28 13.76
N ALA A 141 -5.34 3.70 14.72
CA ALA A 141 -6.72 4.07 15.02
C ALA A 141 -6.86 5.46 15.68
N PHE A 142 -5.85 5.88 16.44
CA PHE A 142 -5.86 7.19 17.10
C PHE A 142 -5.10 8.28 16.33
N ASN A 143 -4.46 7.95 15.21
CA ASN A 143 -3.86 8.96 14.36
C ASN A 143 -4.94 9.61 13.46
N PRO A 144 -5.19 10.94 13.59
CA PRO A 144 -6.22 11.62 12.83
C PRO A 144 -5.97 11.60 11.31
N TYR A 145 -4.71 11.61 10.86
CA TYR A 145 -4.36 11.53 9.45
C TYR A 145 -4.56 10.13 8.88
N VAL A 146 -4.26 9.07 9.64
CA VAL A 146 -4.58 7.69 9.23
C VAL A 146 -6.09 7.54 9.09
N VAL A 147 -6.84 7.95 10.12
CA VAL A 147 -8.31 7.87 10.11
C VAL A 147 -8.91 8.67 8.95
N ALA A 148 -8.43 9.89 8.70
CA ALA A 148 -8.87 10.69 7.56
C ALA A 148 -8.60 10.00 6.22
N GLY A 149 -7.42 9.40 6.05
CA GLY A 149 -7.07 8.63 4.86
C GLY A 149 -7.97 7.41 4.66
N GLU A 150 -8.27 6.67 5.74
CA GLU A 150 -9.20 5.54 5.72
C GLU A 150 -10.61 5.96 5.31
N ILE A 151 -11.14 7.04 5.89
CA ILE A 151 -12.46 7.59 5.56
C ILE A 151 -12.50 8.03 4.10
N ALA A 152 -11.48 8.76 3.63
CA ALA A 152 -11.39 9.21 2.25
C ALA A 152 -11.35 8.03 1.28
N GLY A 153 -10.52 7.02 1.57
CA GLY A 153 -10.43 5.80 0.79
C GLY A 153 -11.75 5.03 0.72
N ALA A 154 -12.41 4.84 1.88
CA ALA A 154 -13.72 4.19 1.96
C ALA A 154 -14.78 4.93 1.13
N PHE A 155 -14.82 6.25 1.24
CA PHE A 155 -15.75 7.09 0.50
C PHE A 155 -15.53 6.97 -1.02
N LEU A 156 -14.28 7.02 -1.48
CA LEU A 156 -13.95 6.87 -2.91
C LEU A 156 -14.40 5.52 -3.46
N LEU A 157 -14.16 4.43 -2.72
CA LEU A 157 -14.63 3.10 -3.11
C LEU A 157 -16.16 3.03 -3.17
N LEU A 158 -16.85 3.53 -2.15
CA LEU A 158 -18.31 3.55 -2.11
C LEU A 158 -18.89 4.36 -3.28
N TRP A 159 -18.29 5.51 -3.56
CA TRP A 159 -18.71 6.37 -4.66
C TRP A 159 -18.62 5.66 -6.01
N ASP A 160 -17.46 5.09 -6.34
CA ASP A 160 -17.21 4.50 -7.64
C ASP A 160 -17.95 3.16 -7.84
N PHE A 161 -18.06 2.33 -6.81
CA PHE A 161 -18.66 1.00 -6.94
C PHE A 161 -20.16 0.95 -6.67
N VAL A 162 -20.72 1.86 -5.87
CA VAL A 162 -22.13 1.83 -5.48
C VAL A 162 -22.89 3.01 -6.07
N ILE A 163 -22.46 4.23 -5.77
CA ILE A 163 -23.25 5.44 -6.08
C ILE A 163 -23.26 5.69 -7.59
N LYS A 164 -22.08 5.72 -8.21
CA LYS A 164 -21.93 5.96 -9.65
C LYS A 164 -22.67 4.93 -10.49
N LYS A 165 -22.51 3.63 -10.18
CA LYS A 165 -23.22 2.55 -10.88
C LYS A 165 -24.75 2.67 -10.77
N LYS A 166 -25.26 3.06 -9.59
CA LYS A 166 -26.71 3.27 -9.39
C LYS A 166 -27.23 4.44 -10.22
N LEU A 167 -26.47 5.53 -10.30
CA LEU A 167 -26.83 6.69 -11.13
C LEU A 167 -26.83 6.35 -12.62
N GLU A 168 -25.82 5.63 -13.09
CA GLU A 168 -25.75 5.16 -14.49
C GLU A 168 -26.92 4.23 -14.84
N ARG A 169 -27.27 3.30 -13.95
CA ARG A 169 -28.44 2.42 -14.13
C ARG A 169 -29.74 3.23 -14.23
N LYS A 170 -29.94 4.21 -13.34
CA LYS A 170 -31.12 5.09 -13.37
C LYS A 170 -31.18 5.94 -14.65
N ARG A 171 -30.05 6.37 -15.21
CA ARG A 171 -30.03 7.13 -16.47
C ARG A 171 -30.45 6.25 -17.65
N ARG A 172 -29.93 5.02 -17.75
CA ARG A 172 -30.32 4.07 -18.82
C ARG A 172 -31.82 3.78 -18.84
N LEU A 173 -32.44 3.66 -17.66
CA LEU A 173 -33.89 3.39 -17.52
C LEU A 173 -34.79 4.59 -17.88
N ARG A 174 -34.25 5.82 -18.00
CA ARG A 174 -35.03 7.00 -18.43
C ARG A 174 -34.97 7.25 -19.94
N HIS A 175 -34.09 6.53 -20.65
CA HIS A 175 -33.89 6.65 -22.09
C HIS A 175 -34.45 5.44 -22.87
N HIS A 176 -35.15 4.54 -22.17
CA HIS A 176 -36.00 3.49 -22.73
C HIS A 176 -37.45 3.81 -22.38
#